data_AF-A0A8S9K8U8-F1
#
_entry.id   AF-A0A8S9K8U8-F1
#
_cell.length_a   1.000
_cell.length_b   1.000
_cell.length_c   1.000
_cell.angle_alpha   90.00
_cell.angle_beta   90.00
_cell.angle_gamma   90.00
#
_symmetry.space_group_name_H-M   'P 1'
#
loop_
_entity.id
_entity.type
_entity.pdbx_description
1 polymer ?
#
loop_
_entity_poly.entity_id
_entity_poly.type
_entity_poly.pdbx_seq_one_letter_code
_entity_poly.pdbx_strand_id
1 'polypeptide(L)'
;MRFKALQLECPYRGYSEPQLINFFYGGVNLRYQTTLDTASEENFSTRSPEDAIKLIENVATVRAFKKMTKNKERKSNLVMS
;
A
#
# COMPACT_ATOMS: atom_id res chain seq x y z
N MET A 1 3.19 4.31 -7.30
CA MET A 1 4.05 5.42 -6.83
C MET A 1 3.19 6.55 -6.26
N ARG A 2 2.54 6.38 -5.11
CA ARG A 2 1.74 7.45 -4.45
C ARG A 2 2.31 7.89 -3.11
N PHE A 3 3.00 6.99 -2.39
CA PHE A 3 3.59 7.28 -1.09
C PHE A 3 4.76 8.28 -1.17
N LYS A 4 5.69 8.07 -2.10
CA LYS A 4 6.81 9.00 -2.34
C LYS A 4 6.37 10.37 -2.86
N ALA A 5 5.22 10.44 -3.55
CA ALA A 5 4.66 11.71 -4.01
C ALA A 5 4.11 12.54 -2.83
N LEU A 6 3.46 11.89 -1.85
CA LEU A 6 3.07 12.52 -0.59
C LEU A 6 4.28 13.04 0.21
N GLN A 7 5.45 12.39 0.11
CA GLN A 7 6.69 12.88 0.71
C GLN A 7 7.30 14.09 -0.03
N LEU A 8 7.07 14.24 -1.34
CA LEU A 8 7.67 15.29 -2.16
C LEU A 8 6.81 16.57 -2.26
N GLU A 9 5.50 16.49 -2.08
CA GLU A 9 4.58 17.65 -2.20
C GLU A 9 4.53 18.57 -0.97
N CYS A 10 5.25 18.28 0.13
CA CYS A 10 5.20 19.09 1.36
C CYS A 10 6.58 19.69 1.72
N PRO A 11 6.84 20.96 1.39
CA PRO A 11 8.07 21.66 1.81
C PRO A 11 8.09 22.11 3.28
N TYR A 12 7.16 21.67 4.15
CA TYR A 12 7.02 22.21 5.52
C TYR A 12 6.71 21.15 6.60
N ARG A 13 7.76 20.81 7.35
CA ARG A 13 7.88 20.80 8.83
C ARG A 13 6.73 20.22 9.67
N GLY A 14 6.98 19.08 10.31
CA GLY A 14 6.42 18.78 11.63
C GLY A 14 5.96 17.34 11.83
N TYR A 15 5.63 16.63 10.75
CA TYR A 15 5.15 15.27 10.87
C TYR A 15 6.31 14.27 10.82
N SER A 16 6.44 13.48 11.89
CA SER A 16 7.35 12.34 11.92
C SER A 16 6.82 11.23 10.99
N GLU A 17 7.72 10.36 10.51
CA GLU A 17 7.32 9.18 9.73
C GLU A 17 6.17 8.38 10.37
N PRO A 18 6.17 8.09 11.70
CA PRO A 18 5.03 7.46 12.35
C PRO A 18 3.71 8.22 12.17
N GLN A 19 3.73 9.56 12.22
CA GLN A 19 2.53 10.37 12.05
C GLN A 19 1.98 10.28 10.62
N LEU A 20 2.86 10.30 9.61
CA LEU A 20 2.46 10.13 8.22
C LEU A 20 1.87 8.73 7.96
N ILE A 21 2.47 7.69 8.55
CA ILE A 21 1.98 6.31 8.45
C ILE A 21 0.61 6.19 9.10
N ASN A 22 0.41 6.79 10.28
CA ASN A 22 -0.88 6.76 10.96
C ASN A 22 -1.97 7.51 10.19
N PHE A 23 -1.66 8.69 9.61
CA PHE A 23 -2.60 9.40 8.73
C PHE A 23 -2.93 8.61 7.47
N PHE A 24 -1.92 8.00 6.85
CA PHE A 24 -2.14 7.13 5.70
C PHE A 24 -3.06 5.96 6.08
N TYR A 25 -2.77 5.27 7.18
CA TYR A 25 -3.56 4.15 7.67
C TYR A 25 -5.01 4.56 7.97
N GLY A 26 -5.22 5.68 8.66
CA GLY A 26 -6.56 6.21 8.95
C GLY A 26 -7.32 6.69 7.72
N GLY A 27 -6.61 7.14 6.66
CA GLY A 27 -7.20 7.65 5.43
C GLY A 27 -7.47 6.60 4.35
N VAL A 28 -6.92 5.38 4.47
CA VAL A 28 -7.17 4.32 3.48
C VAL A 28 -8.47 3.57 3.75
N ASN A 29 -9.08 3.03 2.69
CA ASN A 29 -10.30 2.24 2.81
C ASN A 29 -10.08 0.97 3.66
N LEU A 30 -11.09 0.57 4.44
CA LEU A 30 -11.07 -0.59 5.35
C LEU A 30 -10.49 -1.86 4.73
N ARG A 31 -10.74 -2.13 3.44
CA ARG A 31 -10.17 -3.30 2.76
C ARG A 31 -8.64 -3.27 2.72
N TYR A 32 -8.03 -2.09 2.60
CA TYR A 32 -6.59 -1.93 2.64
C TYR A 32 -6.06 -2.04 4.06
N GLN A 33 -6.79 -1.51 5.06
CA GLN A 33 -6.44 -1.69 6.48
C GLN A 33 -6.38 -3.18 6.84
N THR A 34 -7.44 -3.95 6.54
CA THR A 34 -7.45 -5.40 6.78
C THR A 34 -6.34 -6.13 6.02
N THR A 35 -5.99 -5.68 4.81
CA THR A 35 -4.87 -6.29 4.05
C THR A 35 -3.54 -6.02 4.74
N LEU A 36 -3.34 -4.81 5.26
CA LEU A 36 -2.12 -4.42 5.96
C LEU A 36 -2.00 -5.13 7.31
N ASP A 37 -3.09 -5.23 8.06
CA ASP A 37 -3.13 -6.00 9.32
C ASP A 37 -2.78 -7.47 9.07
N THR A 38 -3.44 -8.10 8.09
CA THR A 38 -3.15 -9.50 7.72
C THR A 38 -1.70 -9.69 7.29
N ALA A 39 -1.14 -8.76 6.51
CA ALA A 39 0.25 -8.83 6.05
C ALA A 39 1.26 -8.52 7.17
N SER A 40 0.83 -7.80 8.21
CA SER A 40 1.65 -7.52 9.37
C SER A 40 1.66 -8.65 10.39
N GLU A 41 0.92 -9.75 10.16
CA GLU A 41 0.76 -10.90 11.07
C GLU A 41 0.19 -10.53 12.47
N GLU A 42 -0.05 -9.25 12.73
CA GLU A 42 -0.61 -8.65 13.94
C GLU A 42 -1.35 -7.34 13.57
N ASN A 43 -1.24 -6.29 14.38
CA ASN A 43 -1.77 -4.96 14.08
C ASN A 43 -0.72 -4.14 13.31
N PHE A 44 -1.09 -3.58 12.17
CA PHE A 44 -0.19 -2.72 11.40
C PHE A 44 0.31 -1.51 12.20
N SER A 45 -0.52 -1.00 13.13
CA SER A 45 -0.23 0.21 13.91
C SER A 45 0.84 0.03 14.99
N THR A 46 1.21 -1.22 15.34
CA THR A 46 2.25 -1.50 16.35
C THR A 46 3.64 -1.66 15.74
N ARG A 47 3.74 -1.66 14.40
CA ARG A 47 5.00 -1.86 13.68
C ARG A 47 5.87 -0.61 13.72
N SER A 48 7.18 -0.82 13.63
CA SER A 48 8.14 0.27 13.43
C SER A 48 7.80 1.03 12.14
N PRO A 49 8.09 2.34 12.05
CA PRO A 49 7.86 3.12 10.84
C PRO A 49 8.50 2.49 9.59
N GLU A 50 9.71 1.96 9.73
CA GLU A 50 10.45 1.32 8.64
C GLU A 50 9.77 0.05 8.13
N ASP A 51 9.27 -0.80 9.03
CA ASP A 51 8.59 -2.04 8.66
C ASP A 51 7.20 -1.77 8.07
N ALA A 52 6.50 -0.77 8.61
CA ALA A 52 5.21 -0.32 8.09
C ALA A 52 5.32 0.19 6.64
N ILE A 53 6.37 0.97 6.33
CA ILE A 53 6.64 1.44 4.96
C ILE A 53 6.92 0.25 4.03
N LYS A 54 7.78 -0.70 4.43
CA LYS A 54 8.08 -1.91 3.64
C LYS A 54 6.83 -2.74 3.36
N LEU A 55 5.94 -2.90 4.35
CA LEU A 55 4.68 -3.61 4.19
C LEU A 55 3.75 -2.91 3.21
N ILE A 56 3.62 -1.58 3.29
CA ILE A 56 2.84 -0.78 2.33
C ILE A 56 3.37 -0.99 0.90
N GLU A 57 4.69 -0.92 0.71
CA GLU A 57 5.32 -1.11 -0.60
C GLU A 57 5.13 -2.54 -1.12
N ASN A 58 5.27 -3.55 -0.26
CA ASN A 58 5.08 -4.95 -0.62
C ASN A 58 3.62 -5.22 -1.05
N VAL A 59 2.64 -4.79 -0.26
CA VAL A 59 1.21 -4.94 -0.59
C VAL A 59 0.85 -4.21 -1.88
N ALA A 60 1.40 -3.01 -2.10
CA ALA A 60 1.20 -2.27 -3.34
C ALA A 60 1.78 -3.00 -4.56
N THR A 61 2.95 -3.63 -4.41
CA THR A 61 3.65 -4.37 -5.46
C THR A 61 2.95 -5.68 -5.79
N VAL A 62 2.58 -6.46 -4.78
CA VAL A 62 1.80 -7.71 -4.94
C VAL A 62 0.48 -7.44 -5.66
N ARG A 63 -0.20 -6.34 -5.33
CA ARG A 63 -1.43 -5.95 -6.04
C ARG A 63 -1.18 -5.51 -7.47
N ALA A 64 -0.10 -4.75 -7.73
CA ALA A 64 0.26 -4.37 -9.09
C ALA A 64 0.52 -5.63 -9.94
N PHE A 65 1.25 -6.60 -9.39
CA PHE A 65 1.50 -7.89 -10.04
C PHE A 65 0.20 -8.67 -10.28
N LYS A 66 -0.68 -8.78 -9.28
CA LYS A 66 -1.99 -9.46 -9.42
C LYS A 66 -2.93 -8.78 -10.42
N LYS A 67 -2.84 -7.45 -10.56
CA LYS A 67 -3.58 -6.71 -11.60
C LYS A 67 -3.01 -7.02 -12.99
N MET A 68 -1.70 -7.12 -13.11
CA MET A 68 -1.02 -7.47 -14.37
C MET A 68 -1.36 -8.90 -14.83
N THR A 69 -1.37 -9.88 -13.91
CA THR A 69 -1.75 -11.28 -14.23
C THR A 69 -3.22 -11.40 -14.62
N LYS A 70 -4.13 -10.76 -13.87
CA LYS A 70 -5.56 -10.71 -14.24
C LYS A 70 -5.81 -10.06 -15.60
N ASN A 71 -5.01 -9.05 -15.96
CA ASN A 71 -5.15 -8.40 -17.26
C ASN A 71 -4.62 -9.29 -18.40
N LYS A 72 -3.62 -10.14 -18.12
CA LYS A 72 -3.12 -11.14 -19.07
C LYS A 72 -4.13 -12.25 -19.31
N GLU A 73 -4.78 -12.77 -18.27
CA GLU A 73 -5.88 -13.75 -18.40
C GLU A 73 -7.12 -13.19 -19.11
N ARG A 74 -7.49 -11.92 -18.83
CA ARG A 74 -8.56 -11.26 -19.58
C ARG A 74 -8.23 -11.09 -21.07
N LYS A 75 -6.97 -10.79 -21.40
CA LYS A 75 -6.53 -10.71 -22.80
C LYS A 75 -6.48 -12.08 -23.47
N SER A 76 -6.04 -13.14 -22.81
CA SER A 76 -6.08 -14.49 -23.41
C SER A 76 -7.51 -14.98 -23.65
N ASN A 77 -8.47 -14.60 -22.81
CA ASN A 77 -9.88 -14.99 -22.97
C ASN A 77 -10.65 -14.13 -23.99
N LEU A 78 -10.09 -13.01 -24.45
CA LEU A 78 -10.67 -12.18 -25.52
C LEU A 78 -10.11 -12.52 -26.90
N VAL A 79 -8.95 -13.18 -26.97
CA VAL A 79 -8.31 -13.58 -28.24
C VAL A 79 -8.80 -14.97 -28.71
N MET A 80 -9.67 -15.62 -27.93
CA MET A 80 -10.24 -16.95 -28.22
C MET A 80 -11.76 -16.93 -28.47
N SER A 81 -12.36 -15.77 -28.76
CA SER A 81 -13.78 -15.64 -29.12
C SER A 81 -14.00 -14.83 -30.39
#